data_AF-A0A1Z9L148-F1
#
_entry.id   AF-A0A1Z9L148-F1
#
_cell.length_a   1.000
_cell.length_b   1.000
_cell.length_c   1.000
_cell.angle_alpha   90.00
_cell.angle_beta   90.00
_cell.angle_gamma   90.00
#
_symmetry.space_group_name_H-M   'P 1'
#
loop_
_entity.id
_entity.type
_entity.pdbx_description
1 polymer ?
#
loop_
_entity_poly.entity_id
_entity_poly.type
_entity_poly.pdbx_seq_one_letter_code
_entity_poly.pdbx_strand_id
1 'polypeptide(L)' 'MILEILSMNGYGVYVWSSFITTFVICLYFYLKTKKTLKKLEKDFIKEAKSLSKLELENLKKQKIVREILVSHSKN' A
#
# COMPACT_ATOMS: atom_id res chain seq x y z
N MET A 1 -2.60 -23.50 30.50
CA MET A 1 -1.75 -22.42 29.96
C MET A 1 -2.25 -21.83 28.63
N ILE A 2 -2.11 -22.48 27.46
CA ILE A 2 -2.49 -21.82 26.17
C ILE A 2 -4.00 -21.55 26.04
N LEU A 3 -4.84 -22.51 26.47
CA LEU A 3 -6.29 -22.39 26.46
C LEU A 3 -6.81 -21.34 27.45
N GLU A 4 -6.09 -21.11 28.55
CA GLU A 4 -6.44 -20.06 29.52
C GLU A 4 -6.16 -18.68 28.94
N ILE A 5 -5.07 -18.52 28.18
CA ILE A 5 -4.76 -17.29 27.44
C ILE A 5 -5.79 -17.05 26.34
N LEU A 6 -6.24 -18.09 25.64
CA LEU A 6 -7.24 -17.97 24.59
C LEU A 6 -8.64 -17.67 25.14
N SER A 7 -9.01 -18.31 26.25
CA SER A 7 -10.32 -18.13 26.89
C SER A 7 -10.41 -16.83 27.69
N MET A 8 -9.28 -16.35 28.24
CA MET A 8 -9.20 -15.18 29.14
C MET A 8 -10.34 -15.14 30.15
N ASN A 9 -10.54 -16.24 30.88
CA ASN A 9 -11.66 -16.37 31.84
C ASN A 9 -13.04 -16.02 31.25
N GLY A 10 -13.29 -16.36 29.98
CA GLY A 10 -14.52 -16.05 29.23
C GLY A 10 -14.47 -14.75 28.41
N TYR A 11 -13.46 -13.89 28.58
CA TYR A 11 -13.34 -12.63 27.83
C TYR A 11 -12.64 -12.77 26.48
N GLY A 12 -12.02 -13.92 26.21
CA GLY A 12 -11.19 -14.13 25.03
C GLY A 12 -11.93 -13.87 23.73
N VAL A 13 -13.20 -14.26 23.63
CA VAL A 13 -14.02 -14.06 22.43
C VAL A 13 -14.11 -12.58 22.06
N TYR A 14 -14.30 -11.69 23.03
CA TYR A 14 -14.38 -10.24 22.77
C TYR A 14 -13.03 -9.65 22.35
N VAL A 15 -11.96 -10.10 23.00
CA VAL A 15 -10.59 -9.65 22.71
C VAL A 15 -10.19 -10.06 21.29
N TRP A 16 -10.27 -11.35 20.98
CA TRP A 16 -9.92 -11.87 19.65
C TRP A 16 -10.81 -11.31 18.55
N SER A 17 -12.11 -11.14 18.80
CA SER A 17 -13.03 -10.51 17.83
C SER A 17 -12.64 -9.05 17.56
N SER A 18 -12.23 -8.30 18.58
CA SER A 18 -11.78 -6.90 18.42
C SER A 18 -10.48 -6.82 17.62
N PHE A 19 -9.53 -7.71 17.89
CA PHE A 19 -8.29 -7.80 17.12
C PHE A 19 -8.56 -8.16 15.65
N ILE A 20 -9.35 -9.20 15.38
CA ILE A 20 -9.70 -9.62 14.02
C ILE A 20 -10.39 -8.47 13.28
N THR A 21 -11.36 -7.81 13.92
CA THR A 21 -12.08 -6.69 13.32
C THR A 21 -11.12 -5.55 12.94
N THR A 22 -10.21 -5.21 13.85
CA THR A 22 -9.19 -4.18 13.59
C THR A 22 -8.28 -4.57 12.43
N PHE A 23 -7.79 -5.82 12.40
CA PHE A 23 -6.97 -6.32 11.30
C PHE A 23 -7.70 -6.29 9.96
N VAL A 24 -8.98 -6.68 9.93
CA VAL A 24 -9.81 -6.63 8.72
C VAL A 24 -9.96 -5.21 8.21
N ILE A 25 -10.26 -4.25 9.10
CA ILE A 25 -10.40 -2.83 8.74
C ILE A 25 -9.06 -2.30 8.20
N CYS A 26 -7.96 -2.52 8.91
CA CYS A 26 -6.62 -2.11 8.47
C CYS A 26 -6.26 -2.73 7.11
N LEU A 27 -6.53 -4.01 6.91
CA LEU A 27 -6.25 -4.70 5.67
C LEU A 27 -7.10 -4.15 4.52
N TYR A 28 -8.39 -3.89 4.76
CA TYR A 28 -9.27 -3.28 3.77
C TYR A 28 -8.77 -1.90 3.33
N PHE A 29 -8.42 -1.03 4.27
CA PHE A 29 -7.85 0.28 3.96
C PHE A 29 -6.50 0.16 3.24
N TYR A 30 -5.62 -0.74 3.68
CA TYR A 30 -4.35 -1.01 3.01
C TYR A 30 -4.55 -1.42 1.55
N LEU A 31 -5.46 -2.35 1.28
CA LEU A 31 -5.74 -2.81 -0.09
C LEU A 31 -6.33 -1.69 -0.94
N LYS A 32 -7.22 -0.87 -0.39
CA LYS A 32 -7.80 0.28 -1.10
C LYS A 32 -6.72 1.30 -1.47
N THR A 33 -5.89 1.70 -0.51
CA THR A 33 -4.78 2.64 -0.74
C THR A 33 -3.77 2.08 -1.73
N LYS A 34 -3.42 0.80 -1.64
CA LYS A 34 -2.52 0.12 -2.58
C LYS A 34 -3.06 0.10 -4.01
N LYS A 35 -4.37 -0.09 -4.19
CA LYS A 35 -5.03 -0.01 -5.51
C LYS A 35 -4.94 1.41 -6.07
N THR A 36 -5.22 2.43 -5.25
CA THR A 36 -5.09 3.84 -5.66
C THR A 36 -3.66 4.18 -6.05
N LEU A 37 -2.67 3.76 -5.26
CA LEU A 37 -1.25 3.99 -5.54
C LEU A 37 -0.85 3.39 -6.89
N LYS A 38 -1.21 2.13 -7.18
CA LYS A 38 -0.94 1.51 -8.48
C LYS A 38 -1.62 2.22 -9.65
N LYS A 39 -2.81 2.81 -9.43
CA LYS A 39 -3.49 3.60 -10.46
C LYS A 39 -2.73 4.90 -10.73
N LEU A 40 -2.33 5.62 -9.68
CA LEU A 40 -1.53 6.84 -9.78
C LEU A 40 -0.19 6.59 -10.47
N GLU A 41 0.51 5.51 -10.11
CA GLU A 41 1.77 5.13 -10.79
C GLU A 41 1.53 4.93 -12.30
N LYS A 42 0.50 4.18 -12.69
CA LYS A 42 0.18 3.95 -14.10
C LYS A 42 -0.16 5.23 -14.85
N ASP A 43 -0.96 6.10 -14.25
CA ASP A 43 -1.35 7.36 -14.86
C ASP A 43 -0.13 8.29 -14.98
N PHE A 44 0.72 8.34 -13.96
CA PHE A 44 2.01 9.05 -13.99
C PHE A 44 2.94 8.56 -15.10
N ILE A 45 3.02 7.24 -15.32
CA ILE A 45 3.85 6.68 -16.40
C ILE A 45 3.31 7.08 -17.78
N LYS A 46 1.99 7.12 -17.97
CA LYS A 46 1.39 7.56 -19.24
C LYS A 46 1.68 9.03 -19.50
N GLU A 47 1.49 9.87 -18.49
CA GLU A 47 1.75 11.31 -18.58
C GLU A 47 3.25 11.57 -18.81
N ALA A 48 4.13 10.88 -18.09
CA ALA A 48 5.58 10.96 -18.28
C ALA A 48 6.01 10.56 -19.71
N LYS A 49 5.36 9.58 -20.34
CA LYS A 49 5.63 9.22 -21.75
C LYS A 49 5.17 10.30 -22.74
N SER A 50 4.16 11.10 -22.40
CA SER A 50 3.69 12.21 -23.23
C SER A 50 4.47 13.51 -23.05
N LEU A 51 5.27 13.63 -21.98
CA LEU A 51 6.09 14.82 -21.72
C LEU A 51 7.30 14.90 -22.65
N SER A 52 7.72 16.14 -22.94
CA SER A 52 8.89 16.39 -23.78
C SER A 52 10.18 15.89 -23.10
N LYS A 53 11.22 15.55 -23.90
CA LYS A 53 12.50 15.03 -23.37
C LYS A 53 13.11 15.95 -22.29
N LEU A 54 12.95 17.26 -22.44
CA LEU A 54 13.47 18.27 -21.53
C LEU A 54 12.75 18.26 -20.17
N GLU A 55 11.42 18.14 -20.19
CA GLU A 55 10.59 18.04 -18.97
C GLU A 55 10.81 16.71 -18.26
N LEU A 56 10.95 15.62 -19.02
CA LEU A 56 11.24 14.28 -18.50
C LEU A 56 12.59 14.24 -17.77
N GLU A 57 13.63 14.89 -18.29
CA GLU A 57 14.94 14.94 -17.63
C GLU A 57 14.89 15.72 -16.32
N ASN A 58 14.15 16.82 -16.25
CA ASN A 58 13.96 17.56 -15.01
C ASN A 58 13.12 16.78 -13.99
N LEU A 59 12.10 16.04 -14.43
CA LEU A 59 11.32 15.15 -13.58
C LEU A 59 12.14 13.97 -13.05
N LYS A 60 13.00 13.35 -13.87
CA LYS A 60 13.89 12.24 -13.46
C LYS A 60 14.91 12.63 -12.39
N LYS A 61 15.26 13.92 -12.25
CA LYS A 61 16.12 14.39 -11.15
C LYS A 61 15.46 14.24 -9.79
N GLN A 62 14.14 14.19 -9.73
CA GLN A 62 13.42 13.95 -8.48
C GLN A 62 13.53 12.47 -8.09
N LYS A 63 14.02 12.21 -6.87
CA LYS A 63 14.28 10.86 -6.36
C LYS A 63 13.05 9.95 -6.44
N ILE A 64 11.87 10.48 -6.10
CA ILE A 64 10.58 9.76 -6.12
C ILE A 64 10.21 9.30 -7.54
N VAL A 65 10.35 10.19 -8.53
CA VAL A 65 10.07 9.87 -9.93
C VAL A 65 11.01 8.79 -10.46
N ARG A 66 12.30 8.88 -10.11
CA ARG A 66 13.28 7.85 -10.47
C ARG A 66 12.93 6.49 -9.87
N GLU A 67 12.53 6.46 -8.60
CA GLU A 67 12.12 5.22 -7.93
C GLU A 67 10.87 4.61 -8.58
N ILE A 68 9.84 5.41 -8.91
CA ILE A 68 8.62 4.93 -9.60
C ILE A 68 8.93 4.39 -11.01
N LEU A 69 9.81 5.04 -11.77
CA LEU A 69 10.17 4.59 -13.11
C LEU A 69 11.03 3.31 -13.08
N VAL A 70 11.95 3.20 -12.12
CA VAL A 70 12.78 2.00 -11.94
C VAL A 70 11.94 0.83 -11.45
N SER A 71 11.02 1.03 -10.51
CA SER A 71 10.13 -0.02 -10.02
C SER A 71 9.20 -0.55 -11.12
N HIS A 72 8.76 0.31 -12.04
CA HIS A 72 8.00 -0.12 -13.21
C HIS A 72 8.85 -0.89 -14.23
N SER A 73 10.06 -0.42 -14.54
CA SER A 73 10.93 -1.07 -15.53
C SER A 73 11.41 -2.47 -15.12
N LYS A 74 11.27 -2.83 -13.84
CA LYS A 74 11.73 -4.12 -13.28
C LYS A 74 10.63 -5.19 -13.24
N ASN A 75 9.37 -4.82 -13.54
CA ASN A 75 8.23 -5.71 -13.75
C ASN A 75 7.93 -5.85 -15.24
#